data_AF-A0A8J6XIY7-F1
#
_entry.id   AF-A0A8J6XIY7-F1
#
_cell.length_a   1.000
_cell.length_b   1.000
_cell.length_c   1.000
_cell.angle_alpha   90.00
_cell.angle_beta   90.00
_cell.angle_gamma   90.00
#
_symmetry.space_group_name_H-M   'P 1'
#
loop_
_entity.id
_entity.type
_entity.pdbx_description
1 polymer ?
#
loop_
_entity_poly.entity_id
_entity_poly.type
_entity_poly.pdbx_seq_one_letter_code
_entity_poly.pdbx_strand_id
1 'polypeptide(L)'
;MDKSWSNDEIRQQIAQVANRFGLFECDACSLAIKEFLIQKNIQGKQIKLYTGNAKGKYGNIYHDSLGRNIATNGRHEGISVNIGGQEIVFDNINHEGISREHWIANLYCLALDLGGDWEVTEIEF
;
A
#
# COMPACT_ATOMS: atom_id res chain seq x y z
N MET A 1 7.89 14.06 -27.11
CA MET A 1 8.99 13.20 -26.62
C MET A 1 8.47 12.58 -25.34
N ASP A 2 8.20 11.28 -25.33
CA ASP A 2 7.87 10.58 -24.09
C ASP A 2 9.11 10.58 -23.20
N LYS A 3 8.98 11.19 -22.02
CA LYS A 3 10.03 11.16 -21.01
C LYS A 3 10.05 9.75 -20.43
N SER A 4 11.03 8.94 -20.82
CA SER A 4 11.34 7.69 -20.13
C SER A 4 11.93 8.04 -18.77
N TRP A 5 11.24 7.68 -17.69
CA TRP A 5 11.75 7.83 -16.33
C TRP A 5 12.68 6.68 -15.98
N SER A 6 13.78 6.95 -15.28
CA SER A 6 14.60 5.90 -14.68
C SER A 6 13.89 5.27 -13.48
N ASN A 7 14.26 4.02 -13.14
CA ASN A 7 13.72 3.31 -11.98
C ASN A 7 13.86 4.12 -10.67
N ASP A 8 15.01 4.77 -10.49
CA ASP A 8 15.29 5.59 -9.31
C ASP A 8 14.42 6.85 -9.28
N GLU A 9 14.21 7.53 -10.41
CA GLU A 9 13.35 8.70 -10.48
C GLU A 9 11.88 8.37 -10.23
N ILE A 10 11.40 7.21 -10.69
CA ILE A 10 10.04 6.73 -10.41
C ILE A 10 9.90 6.50 -8.90
N ARG A 11 10.82 5.71 -8.32
CA ARG A 11 10.80 5.38 -6.90
C ARG A 11 10.85 6.63 -6.02
N GLN A 12 11.75 7.57 -6.31
CA GLN A 12 11.89 8.81 -5.55
C GLN A 12 10.64 9.69 -5.61
N GLN A 13 9.99 9.81 -6.76
CA GLN A 13 8.77 10.62 -6.85
C GLN A 13 7.56 9.97 -6.18
N ILE A 14 7.40 8.65 -6.29
CA ILE A 14 6.34 7.96 -5.53
C ILE A 14 6.57 8.18 -4.04
N ALA A 15 7.82 8.04 -3.56
CA ALA A 15 8.15 8.29 -2.16
C ALA A 15 7.84 9.72 -1.71
N GLN A 16 8.09 10.72 -2.56
CA GLN A 16 7.71 12.11 -2.29
C GLN A 16 6.19 12.30 -2.18
N VAL A 17 5.40 11.63 -3.02
CA VAL A 17 3.93 11.65 -2.93
C VAL A 17 3.46 10.98 -1.64
N ALA A 18 3.99 9.80 -1.34
CA ALA A 18 3.63 8.99 -0.18
C ALA A 18 3.94 9.68 1.15
N ASN A 19 5.09 10.36 1.25
CA ASN A 19 5.56 11.03 2.47
C ASN A 19 4.70 12.25 2.90
N ARG A 20 3.65 12.59 2.15
CA ARG A 20 2.68 13.64 2.51
C ARG A 20 1.57 13.13 3.42
N PHE A 21 1.48 11.82 3.62
CA PHE A 21 0.38 11.16 4.31
C PHE A 21 0.89 10.53 5.61
N GLY A 22 0.09 10.63 6.66
CA GLY A 22 0.35 10.06 7.97
C GLY A 22 -0.36 8.72 8.18
N LEU A 23 -0.34 8.27 9.44
CA LEU A 23 -1.11 7.09 9.86
C LEU A 23 -2.60 7.28 9.59
N PHE A 24 -3.28 6.18 9.24
CA PHE A 24 -4.71 6.12 8.88
C PHE A 24 -5.11 6.82 7.57
N GLU A 25 -4.16 7.28 6.75
CA GLU A 25 -4.42 7.96 5.47
C GLU A 25 -4.01 7.10 4.25
N CYS A 26 -4.07 5.77 4.38
CA CYS A 26 -3.68 4.84 3.32
C CYS A 26 -4.48 5.02 2.02
N ASP A 27 -5.76 5.36 2.13
CA ASP A 27 -6.66 5.57 1.00
C ASP A 27 -6.34 6.85 0.22
N ALA A 28 -6.14 7.95 0.93
CA ALA A 28 -5.71 9.22 0.32
C ALA A 28 -4.31 9.10 -0.30
N CYS A 29 -3.40 8.36 0.35
CA CYS A 29 -2.07 8.08 -0.16
C CYS A 29 -2.13 7.25 -1.45
N SER A 30 -2.86 6.13 -1.44
CA SER A 30 -3.02 5.24 -2.58
C SER A 30 -3.62 5.97 -3.78
N LEU A 31 -4.66 6.80 -3.56
CA LEU A 31 -5.25 7.64 -4.59
C LEU A 31 -4.23 8.62 -5.21
N ALA A 32 -3.48 9.34 -4.37
CA ALA A 32 -2.51 10.32 -4.87
C ALA A 32 -1.36 9.69 -5.65
N ILE A 33 -0.86 8.53 -5.22
CA ILE A 33 0.16 7.79 -5.96
C ILE A 33 -0.41 7.30 -7.29
N LYS A 34 -1.62 6.74 -7.29
CA LYS A 34 -2.31 6.28 -8.51
C LYS A 34 -2.49 7.40 -9.52
N GLU A 35 -2.99 8.56 -9.09
CA GLU A 35 -3.16 9.73 -9.96
C GLU A 35 -1.83 10.21 -10.53
N PHE A 36 -0.77 10.26 -9.71
CA PHE A 36 0.58 10.58 -10.18
C PHE A 36 1.05 9.62 -11.28
N LEU A 37 0.91 8.30 -11.08
CA LEU A 37 1.35 7.29 -12.05
C LEU A 37 0.56 7.37 -13.35
N ILE A 38 -0.76 7.51 -13.29
CA ILE A 38 -1.63 7.71 -14.46
C ILE A 38 -1.20 8.96 -15.24
N GLN A 39 -0.95 10.09 -14.56
CA GLN A 39 -0.48 11.32 -15.20
C GLN A 39 0.89 11.17 -15.88
N LYS A 40 1.72 10.25 -15.38
CA LYS A 40 3.03 9.92 -15.98
C LYS A 40 2.96 8.77 -16.99
N ASN A 41 1.77 8.23 -17.26
CA ASN A 41 1.56 7.07 -18.12
C ASN A 41 2.37 5.84 -17.66
N ILE A 42 2.49 5.67 -16.34
CA ILE A 42 3.16 4.53 -15.69
C ILE A 42 2.08 3.58 -15.19
N GLN A 43 2.13 2.33 -15.64
CA GLN A 43 1.20 1.29 -15.20
C GLN A 43 1.46 0.90 -13.75
N GLY A 44 0.39 0.56 -13.05
CA GLY A 44 0.47 0.09 -11.67
C GLY A 44 -0.76 -0.69 -11.25
N LYS A 45 -0.77 -1.09 -10.00
CA LYS A 45 -1.85 -1.85 -9.39
C LYS A 45 -2.17 -1.30 -8.02
N GLN A 46 -3.44 -1.00 -7.78
CA GLN A 46 -3.93 -0.70 -6.44
C GLN A 46 -4.23 -2.02 -5.73
N ILE A 47 -3.57 -2.27 -4.60
CA ILE A 47 -3.80 -3.43 -3.75
C ILE A 47 -4.60 -2.96 -2.54
N LYS A 48 -5.77 -3.57 -2.32
CA LYS A 48 -6.62 -3.32 -1.16
C LYS A 48 -6.69 -4.58 -0.30
N LEU A 49 -6.41 -4.43 0.98
CA LEU A 49 -6.59 -5.45 2.00
C LEU A 49 -7.86 -5.16 2.79
N TYR A 50 -8.61 -6.21 3.09
CA TYR A 50 -9.74 -6.16 4.00
C TYR A 50 -9.68 -7.30 5.01
N THR A 51 -9.96 -7.00 6.28
CA THR A 51 -9.99 -8.00 7.37
C THR A 51 -11.25 -8.88 7.36
N GLY A 52 -12.19 -8.64 6.44
CA GLY A 52 -13.53 -9.25 6.45
C GLY A 52 -14.51 -8.59 7.42
N ASN A 53 -14.06 -7.66 8.29
CA ASN A 53 -14.93 -7.01 9.27
C ASN A 53 -14.41 -5.63 9.71
N ALA A 54 -15.21 -4.58 9.53
CA ALA A 54 -14.83 -3.22 9.88
C ALA A 54 -15.12 -2.81 11.34
N LYS A 55 -15.64 -3.71 12.18
CA LYS A 55 -16.19 -3.36 13.51
C LYS A 55 -15.27 -3.73 14.66
N GLY A 56 -14.99 -2.75 15.52
CA GLY A 56 -14.26 -2.94 16.77
C GLY A 56 -12.89 -3.57 16.53
N LYS A 57 -12.47 -4.47 17.43
CA LYS A 57 -11.16 -5.13 17.32
C LYS A 57 -10.94 -5.93 16.03
N TYR A 58 -12.01 -6.36 15.35
CA TYR A 58 -11.90 -7.10 14.09
C TYR A 58 -11.56 -6.20 12.89
N GLY A 59 -11.76 -4.89 13.02
CA GLY A 59 -11.33 -3.90 12.03
C GLY A 59 -9.92 -3.37 12.26
N ASN A 60 -9.22 -3.81 13.30
CA ASN A 60 -7.88 -3.34 13.57
C ASN A 60 -6.88 -4.06 12.65
N ILE A 61 -6.02 -3.27 12.01
CA ILE A 61 -4.81 -3.74 11.34
C ILE A 61 -3.62 -3.17 12.13
N TYR A 62 -2.83 -4.06 12.70
CA TYR A 62 -1.63 -3.76 13.46
C TYR A 62 -0.40 -3.92 12.57
N HIS A 63 0.57 -3.04 12.72
CA HIS A 63 1.84 -3.13 12.02
C HIS A 63 2.95 -3.48 13.00
N ASP A 64 3.60 -4.62 12.80
CA ASP A 64 4.52 -5.21 13.78
C ASP A 64 5.73 -4.32 14.05
N SER A 65 6.40 -3.83 13.00
CA SER A 65 7.58 -2.96 13.16
C SER A 65 7.26 -1.60 13.80
N LEU A 66 6.05 -1.06 13.61
CA LEU A 66 5.64 0.21 14.20
C LEU A 66 5.08 0.04 15.62
N GLY A 67 4.73 -1.18 16.01
CA GLY A 67 4.17 -1.47 17.33
C GLY A 67 2.80 -0.82 17.59
N ARG A 68 1.99 -0.58 16.54
CA ARG A 68 0.68 0.09 16.68
C ARG A 68 -0.29 -0.22 15.54
N ASN A 69 -1.56 0.08 15.78
CA ASN A 69 -2.60 0.04 14.74
C ASN A 69 -2.36 1.11 13.67
N ILE A 70 -2.55 0.70 12.42
CA ILE A 70 -2.48 1.54 11.22
C ILE A 70 -3.84 1.70 10.55
N ALA A 71 -4.80 0.84 10.87
CA ALA A 71 -6.20 0.94 10.51
C ALA A 71 -7.10 0.44 11.66
N THR A 72 -8.32 0.97 11.71
CA THR A 72 -9.39 0.55 12.65
C THR A 72 -10.71 0.24 11.95
N ASN A 73 -10.76 0.40 10.62
CA ASN A 73 -11.94 0.19 9.77
C ASN A 73 -11.84 -1.10 8.93
N GLY A 74 -10.85 -1.93 9.22
CA GLY A 74 -10.56 -3.20 8.54
C GLY A 74 -9.88 -3.06 7.20
N ARG A 75 -9.48 -1.86 6.76
CA ARG A 75 -8.96 -1.61 5.42
C ARG A 75 -7.54 -1.05 5.46
N HIS A 76 -6.69 -1.55 4.58
CA HIS A 76 -5.38 -0.97 4.26
C HIS A 76 -5.16 -1.06 2.76
N GLU A 77 -4.54 -0.05 2.15
CA GLU A 77 -4.26 -0.09 0.72
C GLU A 77 -2.92 0.55 0.36
N GLY A 78 -2.35 0.04 -0.73
CA GLY A 78 -1.06 0.47 -1.27
C GLY A 78 -1.08 0.43 -2.80
N ILE A 79 -0.04 1.00 -3.40
CA ILE A 79 0.18 0.95 -4.85
C ILE A 79 1.40 0.10 -5.14
N SER A 80 1.19 -0.93 -5.96
CA SER A 80 2.22 -1.79 -6.52
C SER A 80 2.65 -1.28 -7.90
N VAL A 81 3.97 -1.20 -8.10
CA VAL A 81 4.59 -0.79 -9.36
C VAL A 81 5.73 -1.76 -9.67
N ASN A 82 5.86 -2.16 -10.93
CA ASN A 82 7.04 -2.90 -11.39
C ASN A 82 8.18 -1.91 -11.66
N ILE A 83 9.24 -1.97 -10.86
CA ILE A 83 10.42 -1.12 -10.99
C ILE A 83 11.64 -2.02 -11.16
N GLY A 84 12.32 -1.93 -12.30
CA GLY A 84 13.48 -2.78 -12.58
C GLY A 84 13.20 -4.28 -12.58
N GLY A 85 11.97 -4.70 -12.93
CA GLY A 85 11.56 -6.11 -12.92
C GLY A 85 11.07 -6.61 -11.55
N GLN A 86 11.04 -5.76 -10.52
CA GLN A 86 10.61 -6.12 -9.17
C GLN A 86 9.27 -5.45 -8.83
N GLU A 87 8.38 -6.19 -8.17
CA GLU A 87 7.14 -5.64 -7.62
C GLU A 87 7.43 -4.90 -6.31
N ILE A 88 7.25 -3.58 -6.33
CA ILE A 88 7.45 -2.71 -5.16
C ILE A 88 6.11 -2.09 -4.77
N VAL A 89 5.75 -2.24 -3.50
CA VAL A 89 4.52 -1.70 -2.91
C VAL A 89 4.85 -0.46 -2.08
N PHE A 90 4.12 0.62 -2.34
CA PHE A 90 4.20 1.90 -1.65
C PHE A 90 2.88 2.18 -0.91
N ASP A 91 2.97 2.68 0.31
CA ASP A 91 1.82 3.19 1.08
C ASP A 91 2.25 4.38 1.95
N ASN A 92 1.35 4.83 2.83
CA ASN A 92 1.54 5.94 3.77
C ASN A 92 2.50 5.63 4.94
N ILE A 93 3.15 4.46 4.97
CA ILE A 93 4.09 4.04 6.02
C ILE A 93 5.43 3.63 5.42
N ASN A 94 5.39 2.93 4.29
CA ASN A 94 6.50 2.41 3.51
C ASN A 94 6.75 3.33 2.32
N HIS A 95 7.06 4.60 2.60
CA HIS A 95 7.22 5.64 1.56
C HIS A 95 8.28 5.26 0.52
N GLU A 96 9.37 4.61 0.93
CA GLU A 96 10.45 4.20 0.04
C GLU A 96 10.13 2.93 -0.77
N GLY A 97 8.97 2.34 -0.52
CA GLY A 97 8.53 1.10 -1.12
C GLY A 97 9.21 -0.13 -0.52
N ILE A 98 8.47 -1.23 -0.46
CA ILE A 98 8.94 -2.53 0.03
C ILE A 98 8.41 -3.65 -0.88
N SER A 99 9.00 -4.84 -0.83
CA SER A 99 8.44 -5.98 -1.56
C SER A 99 7.04 -6.31 -1.03
N ARG A 100 6.17 -6.81 -1.92
CA ARG A 100 4.81 -7.22 -1.55
C ARG A 100 4.78 -8.21 -0.39
N GLU A 101 5.68 -9.18 -0.39
CA GLU A 101 5.79 -10.21 0.66
C GLU A 101 6.03 -9.57 2.03
N HIS A 102 7.00 -8.66 2.13
CA HIS A 102 7.27 -7.96 3.38
C HIS A 102 6.16 -6.96 3.74
N TRP A 103 5.49 -6.37 2.75
CA TRP A 103 4.36 -5.48 2.98
C TRP A 103 3.23 -6.20 3.73
N ILE A 104 2.86 -7.41 3.28
CA ILE A 104 1.81 -8.21 3.93
C ILE A 104 2.32 -8.82 5.25
N ALA A 105 3.57 -9.32 5.27
CA ALA A 105 4.11 -10.02 6.44
C ALA A 105 4.23 -9.15 7.69
N ASN A 106 4.30 -7.82 7.55
CA ASN A 106 4.35 -6.89 8.68
C ASN A 106 2.97 -6.53 9.24
N LEU A 107 1.89 -7.07 8.66
CA LEU A 107 0.52 -6.74 9.04
C LEU A 107 -0.14 -7.91 9.77
N TYR A 108 -0.80 -7.57 10.86
CA TYR A 108 -1.55 -8.49 11.69
C TYR A 108 -2.99 -7.99 11.87
N CYS A 109 -3.94 -8.92 11.85
CA CYS A 109 -5.31 -8.67 12.30
C CYS A 109 -5.89 -9.92 12.97
N LEU A 110 -6.95 -9.73 13.77
CA LEU A 110 -7.58 -10.82 14.53
C LEU A 110 -8.19 -11.91 13.63
N ALA A 111 -8.52 -11.60 12.37
CA ALA A 111 -9.03 -12.61 11.45
C ALA A 111 -8.01 -13.73 11.20
N LEU A 112 -6.72 -13.39 11.15
CA LEU A 112 -5.63 -14.36 10.95
C LEU A 112 -5.55 -15.36 12.11
N ASP A 113 -5.69 -14.90 13.36
CA ASP A 113 -5.71 -15.77 14.55
C ASP A 113 -6.87 -16.76 14.56
N LEU A 114 -7.98 -16.39 13.92
CA LEU A 114 -9.17 -17.23 13.82
C LEU A 114 -9.10 -18.21 12.63
N GLY A 115 -7.94 -18.30 11.97
CA GLY A 115 -7.73 -19.14 10.80
C GLY A 115 -8.33 -18.59 9.51
N GLY A 116 -8.66 -17.29 9.48
CA GLY A 116 -9.02 -16.58 8.26
C GLY A 116 -7.80 -16.01 7.54
N ASP A 117 -8.05 -15.39 6.39
CA ASP A 117 -7.03 -14.73 5.56
C ASP A 117 -7.46 -13.28 5.23
N TRP A 118 -6.53 -12.50 4.69
CA TRP A 118 -6.84 -11.20 4.11
C TRP A 118 -7.74 -11.36 2.87
N GLU A 119 -8.82 -10.59 2.80
CA GLU A 119 -9.53 -10.38 1.54
C GLU A 119 -8.74 -9.37 0.70
N VAL A 120 -8.12 -9.84 -0.39
CA VAL A 120 -7.26 -9.03 -1.26
C VAL A 120 -7.98 -8.69 -2.56
N THR A 121 -8.03 -7.41 -2.90
CA THR A 121 -8.51 -6.93 -4.21
C THR A 121 -7.39 -6.18 -4.93
N GLU A 122 -7.24 -6.45 -6.23
CA GLU A 122 -6.23 -5.84 -7.07
C GLU A 122 -6.86 -5.17 -8.28
N ILE A 123 -6.49 -3.92 -8.54
CA ILE A 123 -7.05 -3.13 -9.63
C ILE A 123 -5.91 -2.52 -10.42
N GLU A 124 -5.70 -3.02 -11.63
CA GLU A 124 -4.75 -2.46 -12.60
C GLU A 124 -5.26 -1.12 -13.15
N PHE A 125 -4.33 -0.25 -13.53
CA PHE A 125 -4.60 1.05 -14.14
C PHE A 125 -3.46 1.51 -15.06
#